data_AF-A0A382ESG4-F1
#
_entry.id   AF-A0A382ESG4-F1
#
_cell.length_a   1.000
_cell.length_b   1.000
_cell.length_c   1.000
_cell.angle_alpha   90.00
_cell.angle_beta   90.00
_cell.angle_gamma   90.00
#
_symmetry.space_group_name_H-M   'P 1'
#
loop_
_entity.id
_entity.type
_entity.pdbx_description
1 polymer ?
#
loop_
_entity_poly.entity_id
_entity_poly.type
_entity_poly.pdbx_seq_one_letter_code
_entity_poly.pdbx_strand_id
1 'polypeptide(L)'
;IDSTITGSWEISATNKYSEKEIGPQIGTGKLEGSIKAGKIFINLNPGWADNNIFLNADYSKDQFKGSWLWSTFIGPSASGSFGIK
;
A
#
# COMPACT_ATOMS: atom_id res chain seq x y z
N ILE A 1 -6.46 5.08 -19.08
CA ILE A 1 -7.24 5.98 -18.20
C ILE A 1 -6.28 6.47 -17.16
N ASP A 2 -6.16 7.79 -17.06
CA ASP A 2 -5.45 8.43 -15.98
C ASP A 2 -6.49 8.90 -14.96
N SER A 3 -6.28 8.59 -13.68
CA SER A 3 -7.24 8.89 -12.62
C SER A 3 -6.53 9.16 -11.30
N THR A 4 -7.17 9.94 -10.44
CA THR A 4 -6.73 10.15 -9.05
C THR A 4 -7.46 9.19 -8.13
N ILE A 5 -6.76 8.63 -7.16
CA ILE A 5 -7.31 7.76 -6.13
C ILE A 5 -7.16 8.49 -4.79
N THR A 6 -8.25 8.58 -4.05
CA THR A 6 -8.26 9.07 -2.67
C THR A 6 -9.18 8.18 -1.85
N GLY A 7 -8.87 7.91 -0.60
CA GLY A 7 -9.73 7.10 0.23
C GLY A 7 -9.24 6.91 1.65
N SER A 8 -9.85 5.95 2.33
CA SER A 8 -9.38 5.43 3.61
C SER A 8 -8.93 3.99 3.44
N TRP A 9 -7.99 3.54 4.25
CA TRP A 9 -7.59 2.14 4.36
C TRP A 9 -7.87 1.62 5.77
N GLU A 10 -8.08 0.31 5.85
CA GLU A 10 -8.14 -0.46 7.09
C GLU A 10 -7.33 -1.75 6.86
N ILE A 11 -6.36 -2.00 7.72
CA ILE A 11 -5.52 -3.20 7.68
C ILE A 11 -5.63 -3.86 9.05
N SER A 12 -6.01 -5.13 9.04
CA SER A 12 -6.11 -5.97 10.24
C SER A 12 -5.24 -7.21 10.11
N ALA A 13 -4.75 -7.70 11.26
CA ALA A 13 -4.06 -8.96 11.31
C ALA A 13 -5.02 -10.11 10.98
N THR A 14 -4.55 -11.07 10.18
CA THR A 14 -5.21 -12.38 10.12
C THR A 14 -4.68 -13.25 11.25
N ASN A 15 -5.47 -14.24 11.67
CA ASN A 15 -5.24 -15.14 12.82
C ASN A 15 -3.88 -15.89 12.80
N LYS A 16 -3.12 -15.79 11.71
CA LYS A 16 -1.80 -16.40 11.54
C LYS A 16 -0.65 -15.57 12.13
N TYR A 17 -0.86 -14.27 12.36
CA TYR A 17 0.19 -13.37 12.84
C TYR A 17 -0.39 -12.41 13.87
N SER A 18 0.36 -12.13 14.93
CA SER A 18 0.02 -11.09 15.90
C SER A 18 0.38 -9.70 15.39
N GLU A 19 -0.23 -8.67 15.98
CA GLU A 19 0.08 -7.27 15.63
C GLU A 19 1.56 -6.93 15.87
N LYS A 20 2.15 -7.53 16.91
CA LYS A 20 3.57 -7.37 17.23
C LYS A 20 4.48 -7.94 16.15
N GLU A 21 4.07 -9.00 15.47
CA GLU A 21 4.83 -9.63 14.39
C GLU A 21 4.70 -8.86 13.06
N ILE A 22 3.53 -8.27 12.79
CA ILE A 22 3.28 -7.49 11.57
C ILE A 22 3.88 -6.08 11.68
N GLY A 23 3.87 -5.49 12.88
CA GLY A 23 4.39 -4.15 13.14
C GLY A 23 3.37 -3.04 12.82
N PRO A 24 3.83 -1.79 12.59
CA PRO A 24 2.98 -0.60 12.56
C PRO A 24 2.03 -0.50 11.35
N GLN A 25 1.96 -1.54 10.52
CA GLN A 25 1.15 -1.57 9.30
C GLN A 25 -0.31 -1.96 9.51
N ILE A 26 -0.71 -2.17 10.76
CA ILE A 26 -2.09 -2.44 11.16
C ILE A 26 -2.75 -1.14 11.60
N GLY A 27 -4.04 -1.02 11.34
CA GLY A 27 -4.86 0.09 11.81
C GLY A 27 -5.73 0.66 10.71
N THR A 28 -5.92 1.98 10.75
CA THR A 28 -6.68 2.72 9.74
C THR A 28 -5.96 4.01 9.37
N GLY A 29 -6.26 4.54 8.19
CA GLY A 29 -5.68 5.80 7.75
C GLY A 29 -6.24 6.27 6.41
N LYS A 30 -5.55 7.25 5.81
CA LYS A 30 -5.89 7.78 4.48
C LYS A 30 -4.93 7.25 3.42
N LEU A 31 -5.43 7.18 2.20
CA LEU A 31 -4.63 6.87 1.03
C LEU A 31 -4.82 7.92 -0.05
N GLU A 32 -3.75 8.15 -0.80
CA GLU A 32 -3.74 8.93 -2.03
C GLU A 32 -2.95 8.17 -3.08
N GLY A 33 -3.33 8.33 -4.35
CA GLY A 33 -2.70 7.62 -5.42
C GLY A 33 -3.16 8.06 -6.79
N SER A 34 -2.68 7.36 -7.81
CA SER A 34 -3.12 7.57 -9.19
C SER A 34 -3.02 6.31 -10.02
N ILE A 35 -3.85 6.26 -11.05
CA ILE A 35 -3.70 5.34 -12.17
C ILE A 35 -3.11 6.17 -13.31
N LYS A 36 -1.98 5.74 -13.88
CA LYS A 36 -1.36 6.37 -15.05
C LYS A 36 -0.77 5.31 -15.97
N ALA A 37 -1.09 5.39 -17.26
CA ALA A 37 -0.57 4.47 -18.27
C ALA A 37 -0.71 2.97 -17.90
N GLY A 38 -1.84 2.59 -17.30
CA GLY A 38 -2.11 1.21 -16.89
C GLY A 38 -1.41 0.76 -15.60
N LYS A 39 -0.70 1.67 -14.93
CA LYS A 39 -0.05 1.43 -13.63
C LYS A 39 -0.78 2.15 -12.54
N ILE A 40 -0.70 1.60 -11.33
CA ILE A 40 -1.28 2.15 -10.12
C ILE A 40 -0.18 2.41 -9.12
N PHE A 41 -0.26 3.59 -8.51
CA PHE A 41 0.61 4.04 -7.44
C PHE A 41 -0.27 4.51 -6.30
N ILE A 42 -0.15 3.91 -5.11
CA ILE A 42 -0.88 4.31 -3.91
C ILE A 42 0.11 4.53 -2.78
N ASN A 43 -0.04 5.63 -2.05
CA ASN A 43 0.63 5.91 -0.79
C ASN A 43 -0.38 5.79 0.35
N LEU A 44 -0.12 4.88 1.28
CA LEU A 44 -0.82 4.80 2.55
C LEU A 44 -0.13 5.77 3.52
N ASN A 45 -0.92 6.64 4.14
CA ASN A 45 -0.48 7.73 5.02
C ASN A 45 0.20 8.91 4.31
N PRO A 46 -0.45 9.50 3.28
CA PRO A 46 0.09 10.70 2.63
C PRO A 46 0.30 11.83 3.66
N GLY A 47 1.41 12.56 3.53
CA GLY A 47 1.78 13.66 4.43
C GLY A 47 2.50 13.24 5.72
N TRP A 48 2.68 11.94 5.96
CA TRP A 48 3.52 11.43 7.04
C TRP A 48 4.93 11.21 6.49
N ALA A 49 5.95 11.52 7.29
CA ALA A 49 7.35 11.30 6.91
C ALA A 49 7.81 9.85 7.21
N ASP A 50 7.03 9.14 8.02
CA ASP A 50 7.41 7.85 8.60
C ASP A 50 6.24 6.86 8.43
N ASN A 51 6.57 5.58 8.19
CA ASN A 51 5.61 4.46 8.09
C ASN A 51 4.62 4.56 6.92
N ASN A 52 5.12 4.98 5.76
CA ASN A 52 4.38 4.90 4.52
C ASN A 52 4.46 3.49 3.94
N ILE A 53 3.32 2.97 3.48
CA ILE A 53 3.31 1.85 2.54
C ILE A 53 3.01 2.39 1.15
N PHE A 54 3.91 2.10 0.21
CA PHE A 54 3.67 2.35 -1.20
C PHE A 54 3.22 1.06 -1.89
N LEU A 55 2.13 1.13 -2.65
CA LEU A 55 1.64 0.05 -3.50
C LEU A 55 1.83 0.43 -4.96
N ASN A 56 2.56 -0.41 -5.69
CA ASN A 56 2.82 -0.24 -7.11
C ASN A 56 2.33 -1.48 -7.87
N ALA A 57 1.35 -1.33 -8.76
CA ALA A 57 0.77 -2.46 -9.47
C ALA A 57 0.48 -2.15 -10.93
N ASP A 58 0.49 -3.19 -11.76
CA ASP A 58 -0.13 -3.14 -13.08
C ASP A 58 -1.64 -3.40 -12.93
N TYR A 59 -2.44 -2.64 -13.67
CA TYR A 59 -3.89 -2.81 -13.75
C TYR A 59 -4.28 -3.42 -15.08
N SER A 60 -4.80 -4.65 -15.04
CA SER A 60 -5.36 -5.29 -16.23
C SER A 60 -6.60 -6.09 -15.88
N LYS A 61 -7.73 -5.80 -16.55
CA LYS A 61 -8.96 -6.61 -16.52
C LYS A 61 -9.32 -7.08 -15.09
N ASP A 62 -9.39 -6.12 -14.17
CA ASP A 62 -9.77 -6.29 -12.76
C ASP A 62 -8.78 -7.04 -11.86
N GLN A 63 -7.58 -7.36 -12.35
CA GLN A 63 -6.50 -7.90 -11.55
C GLN A 63 -5.48 -6.81 -11.21
N PHE A 64 -5.04 -6.81 -9.95
CA PHE A 64 -3.94 -5.98 -9.49
C PHE A 64 -2.81 -6.90 -9.08
N LYS A 65 -1.69 -6.86 -9.81
CA LYS A 65 -0.46 -7.54 -9.41
C LYS A 65 0.62 -6.51 -9.25
N GLY A 66 1.31 -6.56 -8.12
CA GLY A 66 2.21 -5.49 -7.76
C GLY A 66 3.18 -5.82 -6.67
N SER A 67 3.86 -4.76 -6.23
CA SER A 67 4.79 -4.75 -5.12
C SER A 67 4.34 -3.75 -4.08
N TRP A 68 4.63 -4.06 -2.83
CA TRP A 68 4.50 -3.13 -1.73
C TRP A 68 5.89 -2.80 -1.16
N LEU A 69 6.04 -1.59 -0.66
CA LEU A 69 7.26 -1.08 -0.02
C LEU A 69 6.88 -0.35 1.26
N TRP A 70 7.40 -0.79 2.39
CA TRP A 70 7.37 -0.03 3.63
C TRP A 70 8.58 0.90 3.67
N SER A 71 8.32 2.20 3.70
CA SER A 71 9.32 3.24 3.88
C SER A 71 9.23 3.84 5.29
N THR A 72 10.38 3.98 5.92
CA THR A 72 10.58 4.72 7.16
C THR A 72 11.41 5.97 6.88
N PHE A 73 11.62 6.80 7.90
CA PHE A 73 12.48 7.97 7.81
C PHE A 73 13.91 7.65 7.34
N ILE A 74 14.46 6.48 7.70
CA ILE A 74 15.80 6.02 7.28
C ILE A 74 15.81 5.35 5.90
N GLY A 75 14.65 5.22 5.26
CA GLY A 75 14.48 4.61 3.94
C GLY A 75 13.65 3.32 3.96
N PRO A 76 13.68 2.54 2.86
CA PRO A 76 12.96 1.27 2.74
C PRO A 76 13.35 0.25 3.82
N SER A 77 12.36 -0.32 4.50
CA SER A 77 12.58 -1.28 5.59
C SER A 77 12.08 -2.69 5.27
N ALA A 78 10.99 -2.82 4.51
CA ALA A 78 10.52 -4.11 4.02
C ALA A 78 9.79 -3.94 2.69
N SER A 79 9.71 -5.03 1.92
CA SER A 79 8.99 -5.05 0.65
C SER A 79 8.49 -6.44 0.32
N GLY A 80 7.52 -6.54 -0.56
CA GLY A 80 7.04 -7.81 -1.06
C GLY A 80 6.18 -7.64 -2.30
N SER A 81 5.58 -8.75 -2.74
CA SER A 81 4.63 -8.76 -3.86
C SER A 81 3.21 -9.02 -3.35
N PHE A 82 2.21 -8.49 -4.06
CA PHE A 82 0.80 -8.79 -3.80
C PHE A 82 0.06 -9.07 -5.11
N GLY A 83 -1.05 -9.78 -4.97
CA GLY A 83 -2.00 -10.05 -6.05
C GLY A 83 -3.41 -9.99 -5.50
N ILE A 84 -4.25 -9.13 -6.07
CA ILE A 84 -5.69 -9.06 -5.78
C ILE A 84 -6.39 -9.64 -7.01
N LYS A 85 -7.23 -10.64 -6.76
CA LYS A 85 -8.08 -11.30 -7.76
C LYS A 85 -9.50 -10.80 -7.66
#